data_AF-A0A935TJ79-F1
#
_entry.id   AF-A0A935TJ79-F1
#
_cell.length_a   1.000
_cell.length_b   1.000
_cell.length_c   1.000
_cell.angle_alpha   90.00
_cell.angle_beta   90.00
_cell.angle_gamma   90.00
#
_symmetry.space_group_name_H-M   'P 1'
#
loop_
_entity.id
_entity.type
_entity.pdbx_description
1 polymer ?
#
loop_
_entity_poly.entity_id
_entity_poly.type
_entity_poly.pdbx_seq_one_letter_code
_entity_poly.pdbx_strand_id
1 'polypeptide(L)'
;MKNFPLPRIDKDPVLKNYLQKYCRIQNGEIWNDSLFKHKVGCFDAADENSILNFTEDNKFQLAVHDPPYNMIAFETFDSNTFVNWCKQWIDISNKILSENSSLYIWLGADQKNHFEPFAEFILMMKNSGFDSKSFITMRNQRGYGTQKNWMSVRQELLYYVKGNPIFNIDKVYTDIPKAVKGYYKEINGNVTENLERSKSDKIRAGNVWIDVQQVFYLREENVNGCFVQKPLKAYERIIEVSSQENDNVIDFFAHSGTTVLAAEKLNRRSFSVDIDPIYCEITIRRLERFRKTGKLGWQNSNPFENEILSNTELKEYLIEKYNLEFKE
;
A
#
# COMPACT_ATOMS: atom_id res chain seq x y z
N MET A 1 -8.17 -9.30 -22.24
CA MET A 1 -8.47 -10.75 -22.31
C MET A 1 -8.47 -11.38 -20.92
N LYS A 2 -9.16 -12.51 -20.72
CA LYS A 2 -9.01 -13.31 -19.48
C LYS A 2 -7.85 -14.28 -19.68
N ASN A 3 -6.97 -14.41 -18.68
CA ASN A 3 -5.82 -15.33 -18.63
C ASN A 3 -4.57 -14.86 -19.38
N PHE A 4 -4.13 -13.64 -19.07
CA PHE A 4 -2.93 -13.01 -19.63
C PHE A 4 -2.00 -12.50 -18.51
N PRO A 5 -1.46 -13.38 -17.65
CA PRO A 5 -0.68 -12.96 -16.51
C PRO A 5 0.71 -12.45 -16.92
N LEU A 6 1.23 -11.48 -16.16
CA LEU A 6 2.58 -10.96 -16.28
C LEU A 6 3.44 -11.58 -15.16
N PRO A 7 4.60 -12.16 -15.46
CA PRO A 7 5.45 -12.75 -14.43
C PRO A 7 6.05 -11.67 -13.51
N ARG A 8 6.87 -12.10 -12.53
CA ARG A 8 7.60 -11.21 -11.60
C ARG A 8 8.55 -10.30 -12.39
N ILE A 9 8.14 -9.05 -12.59
CA ILE A 9 8.90 -8.04 -13.35
C ILE A 9 10.27 -7.79 -12.68
N ASP A 10 10.28 -7.70 -11.35
CA ASP A 10 11.46 -7.47 -10.52
C ASP A 10 12.51 -8.60 -10.61
N LYS A 11 12.14 -9.78 -11.11
CA LYS A 11 13.03 -10.93 -11.26
C LYS A 11 13.46 -11.19 -12.70
N ASP A 12 13.06 -10.33 -13.62
CA ASP A 12 13.33 -10.51 -15.05
C ASP A 12 13.86 -9.21 -15.69
N PRO A 13 15.20 -9.03 -15.71
CA PRO A 13 15.82 -7.84 -16.32
C PRO A 13 15.50 -7.67 -17.81
N VAL A 14 15.31 -8.77 -18.55
CA VAL A 14 15.00 -8.71 -19.98
C VAL A 14 13.56 -8.22 -20.17
N LEU A 15 12.61 -8.77 -19.40
CA LEU A 15 11.23 -8.27 -19.41
C LEU A 15 11.17 -6.80 -18.99
N LYS A 16 11.92 -6.42 -17.95
CA LYS A 16 12.01 -5.02 -17.50
C LYS A 16 12.47 -4.10 -18.64
N ASN A 17 13.53 -4.48 -19.37
CA ASN A 17 14.01 -3.71 -20.51
C ASN A 17 12.97 -3.56 -21.63
N TYR A 18 12.13 -4.58 -21.88
CA TYR A 18 11.03 -4.46 -22.84
C TYR A 18 9.96 -3.50 -22.34
N LEU A 19 9.52 -3.64 -21.09
CA LEU A 19 8.40 -2.87 -20.53
C LEU A 19 8.76 -1.40 -20.28
N GLN A 20 10.01 -1.11 -19.92
CA GLN A 20 10.48 0.25 -19.66
C GLN A 20 10.31 1.18 -20.86
N LYS A 21 10.36 0.65 -22.09
CA LYS A 21 10.13 1.40 -23.34
C LYS A 21 8.72 1.99 -23.46
N TYR A 22 7.77 1.46 -22.69
CA TYR A 22 6.37 1.90 -22.68
C TYR A 22 6.01 2.78 -21.47
N CYS A 23 7.00 3.12 -20.63
CA CYS A 23 6.80 3.95 -19.45
C CYS A 23 6.88 5.43 -19.84
N ARG A 24 5.87 6.21 -19.43
CA ARG A 24 5.77 7.65 -19.74
C ARG A 24 6.75 8.52 -18.98
N ILE A 25 7.23 8.04 -17.84
CA ILE A 25 8.25 8.70 -17.02
C ILE A 25 9.39 7.73 -16.75
N GLN A 26 10.59 8.28 -16.64
CA GLN A 26 11.83 7.59 -16.30
C GLN A 26 12.37 8.12 -14.96
N ASN A 27 13.45 7.52 -14.46
CA ASN A 27 14.11 7.97 -13.24
C ASN A 27 14.44 9.47 -13.32
N GLY A 28 14.05 10.23 -12.31
CA GLY A 28 14.21 11.68 -12.29
C GLY A 28 12.98 12.48 -12.75
N GLU A 29 11.94 11.82 -13.27
CA GLU A 29 10.78 12.49 -13.85
C GLU A 29 9.52 12.40 -12.97
N ILE A 30 8.60 13.34 -13.20
CA ILE A 30 7.33 13.47 -12.50
C ILE A 30 6.20 13.43 -13.53
N TRP A 31 5.27 12.51 -13.35
CA TRP A 31 3.98 12.55 -14.00
C TRP A 31 2.98 13.34 -13.18
N ASN A 32 2.30 14.28 -13.82
CA ASN A 32 1.21 15.05 -13.24
C ASN A 32 -0.12 14.60 -13.82
N ASP A 33 -1.09 14.35 -12.96
CA ASP A 33 -2.44 14.05 -13.39
C ASP A 33 -3.03 15.22 -14.19
N SER A 34 -3.69 14.91 -15.29
CA SER A 34 -4.45 15.85 -16.12
C SER A 34 -5.51 16.65 -15.35
N LEU A 35 -6.02 16.10 -14.25
CA LEU A 35 -6.97 16.78 -13.34
C LEU A 35 -6.27 17.47 -12.16
N PHE A 36 -4.94 17.49 -12.14
CA PHE A 36 -4.07 18.03 -11.09
C PHE A 36 -4.38 17.49 -9.67
N LYS A 37 -4.98 16.29 -9.59
CA LYS A 37 -5.35 15.65 -8.31
C LYS A 37 -4.25 14.73 -7.77
N HIS A 38 -3.47 14.11 -8.66
CA HIS A 38 -2.43 13.16 -8.29
C HIS A 38 -1.09 13.48 -8.97
N LYS A 39 0.00 13.08 -8.31
CA LYS A 39 1.35 13.12 -8.88
C LYS A 39 2.01 11.75 -8.68
N VAL A 40 2.77 11.32 -9.68
CA VAL A 40 3.62 10.12 -9.60
C VAL A 40 5.05 10.51 -9.92
N GLY A 41 5.97 10.28 -8.99
CA GLY A 41 7.41 10.55 -9.16
C GLY A 41 8.22 9.27 -9.31
N CYS A 42 9.25 9.29 -10.16
CA CYS A 42 10.14 8.14 -10.36
C CYS A 42 11.52 8.39 -9.71
N PHE A 43 11.65 8.11 -8.41
CA PHE A 43 12.85 8.44 -7.61
C PHE A 43 13.08 7.44 -6.48
N ASP A 44 14.27 7.47 -5.89
CA ASP A 44 14.53 6.80 -4.61
C ASP A 44 13.80 7.56 -3.48
N ALA A 45 13.12 6.81 -2.60
CA ALA A 45 12.47 7.34 -1.40
C ALA A 45 13.43 8.10 -0.46
N ALA A 46 14.72 7.74 -0.50
CA ALA A 46 15.77 8.37 0.30
C ALA A 46 16.46 9.57 -0.38
N ASP A 47 16.11 9.91 -1.63
CA ASP A 47 16.63 11.11 -2.29
C ASP A 47 15.84 12.34 -1.86
N GLU A 48 16.32 13.01 -0.81
CA GLU A 48 15.68 14.20 -0.25
C GLU A 48 15.44 15.30 -1.29
N ASN A 49 16.41 15.57 -2.18
CA ASN A 49 16.26 16.66 -3.15
C ASN A 49 15.13 16.38 -4.14
N SER A 50 15.09 15.14 -4.65
CA SER A 50 14.02 14.71 -5.55
C SER A 50 12.65 14.75 -4.86
N ILE A 51 12.55 14.30 -3.60
CA ILE A 51 11.28 14.34 -2.85
C ILE A 51 10.83 15.77 -2.54
N LEU A 52 11.73 16.66 -2.11
CA LEU A 52 11.38 18.06 -1.84
C LEU A 52 10.94 18.78 -3.12
N ASN A 53 11.61 18.55 -4.25
CA ASN A 53 11.17 19.08 -5.54
C ASN A 53 9.83 18.49 -5.99
N PHE A 54 9.60 17.20 -5.76
CA PHE A 54 8.35 16.51 -6.10
C PHE A 54 7.16 17.02 -5.28
N THR A 55 7.37 17.28 -4.00
CA THR A 55 6.33 17.73 -3.06
C THR A 55 6.08 19.23 -3.10
N GLU A 56 7.05 20.01 -3.60
CA GLU A 56 6.99 21.47 -3.65
C GLU A 56 6.68 22.03 -2.24
N ASP A 57 5.80 23.02 -2.12
CA ASP A 57 5.38 23.60 -0.84
C ASP A 57 4.20 22.86 -0.18
N ASN A 58 3.76 21.72 -0.74
CA ASN A 58 2.61 20.99 -0.20
C ASN A 58 2.94 20.38 1.17
N LYS A 59 1.97 20.47 2.08
CA LYS A 59 1.98 19.76 3.36
C LYS A 59 1.04 18.57 3.32
N PHE A 60 1.47 17.50 3.98
CA PHE A 60 0.79 16.20 3.96
C PHE A 60 0.15 15.90 5.30
N GLN A 61 -1.09 15.41 5.28
CA GLN A 61 -1.84 15.05 6.49
C GLN A 61 -1.66 13.57 6.81
N LEU A 62 -1.32 12.76 5.80
CA LEU A 62 -1.18 11.33 5.91
C LEU A 62 -0.02 10.83 5.07
N ALA A 63 0.84 10.01 5.67
CA ALA A 63 1.80 9.16 4.98
C ALA A 63 1.42 7.68 5.14
N VAL A 64 1.44 6.92 4.05
CA VAL A 64 1.28 5.47 4.06
C VAL A 64 2.41 4.85 3.24
N HIS A 65 3.27 4.07 3.88
CA HIS A 65 4.48 3.51 3.27
C HIS A 65 4.49 1.98 3.38
N ASP A 66 4.88 1.31 2.30
CA ASP A 66 5.08 -0.14 2.23
C ASP A 66 6.47 -0.44 1.66
N PRO A 67 7.55 -0.14 2.42
CA PRO A 67 8.91 -0.32 1.94
C PRO A 67 9.20 -1.79 1.58
N PRO A 68 10.06 -2.05 0.60
CA PRO A 68 10.51 -3.40 0.29
C PRO A 68 11.34 -3.96 1.45
N TYR A 69 10.93 -5.07 2.06
CA TYR A 69 11.57 -5.57 3.28
C TYR A 69 12.96 -6.17 2.98
N ASN A 70 13.99 -5.70 3.72
CA ASN A 70 15.39 -6.09 3.56
C ASN A 70 15.95 -5.88 2.15
N MET A 71 15.32 -5.00 1.35
CA MET A 71 15.78 -4.71 -0.01
C MET A 71 15.83 -3.20 -0.25
N ILE A 72 16.83 -2.73 -0.98
CA ILE A 72 16.94 -1.37 -1.49
C ILE A 72 17.16 -1.50 -2.99
N ALA A 73 16.35 -0.81 -3.81
CA ALA A 73 16.46 -0.88 -5.27
C ALA A 73 16.55 -2.33 -5.84
N PHE A 74 15.79 -3.27 -5.25
CA PHE A 74 15.75 -4.70 -5.60
C PHE A 74 17.00 -5.53 -5.22
N GLU A 75 17.94 -4.97 -4.48
CA GLU A 75 19.09 -5.67 -3.91
C GLU A 75 18.89 -5.94 -2.41
N THR A 76 19.32 -7.10 -1.91
CA THR A 76 19.19 -7.48 -0.50
C THR A 76 20.35 -6.92 0.32
N PHE A 77 20.05 -6.26 1.43
CA PHE A 77 21.05 -5.71 2.34
C PHE A 77 20.89 -6.29 3.75
N ASP A 78 21.93 -6.13 4.58
CA ASP A 78 21.84 -6.43 6.01
C ASP A 78 20.86 -5.48 6.73
N SER A 79 20.37 -5.90 7.89
CA SER A 79 19.37 -5.16 8.67
C SER A 79 19.80 -3.74 9.02
N ASN A 80 21.08 -3.49 9.31
CA ASN A 80 21.55 -2.16 9.66
C ASN A 80 21.57 -1.23 8.46
N THR A 81 22.09 -1.69 7.32
CA THR A 81 22.08 -0.91 6.08
C THR A 81 20.65 -0.57 5.66
N PHE A 82 19.74 -1.55 5.71
CA PHE A 82 18.33 -1.34 5.41
C PHE A 82 17.66 -0.33 6.34
N VAL A 83 17.91 -0.43 7.66
CA VAL A 83 17.32 0.49 8.64
C VAL A 83 17.90 1.90 8.54
N ASN A 84 19.17 2.05 8.17
CA ASN A 84 19.76 3.36 7.90
C ASN A 84 19.13 4.04 6.68
N TRP A 85 18.88 3.30 5.60
CA TRP A 85 18.09 3.79 4.47
C TRP A 85 16.64 4.12 4.89
N CYS A 86 16.04 3.28 5.74
CA CYS A 86 14.74 3.59 6.34
C CYS A 86 14.70 4.91 7.08
N LYS A 87 15.75 5.20 7.85
CA LYS A 87 15.88 6.45 8.59
C LYS A 87 15.84 7.66 7.66
N GLN A 88 16.47 7.58 6.49
CA GLN A 88 16.53 8.69 5.54
C GLN A 88 15.13 9.09 5.06
N TRP A 89 14.32 8.14 4.58
CA TRP A 89 12.97 8.46 4.13
C TRP A 89 11.99 8.75 5.28
N ILE A 90 12.24 8.27 6.49
CA ILE A 90 11.51 8.69 7.70
C ILE A 90 11.81 10.15 8.05
N ASP A 91 13.08 10.57 8.00
CA ASP A 91 13.48 11.96 8.25
C ASP A 91 12.84 12.90 7.20
N ILE A 92 12.84 12.49 5.92
CA ILE A 92 12.16 13.22 4.84
C ILE A 92 10.64 13.29 5.12
N SER A 93 10.01 12.18 5.50
CA SER A 93 8.59 12.14 5.88
C SER A 93 8.28 13.15 6.99
N ASN A 94 9.12 13.22 8.03
CA ASN A 94 8.94 14.18 9.12
C ASN A 94 9.04 15.64 8.65
N LYS A 95 9.85 15.95 7.64
CA LYS A 95 10.00 17.31 7.09
C LYS A 95 8.75 17.75 6.29
N ILE A 96 8.18 16.85 5.50
CA ILE A 96 7.06 17.17 4.59
C ILE A 96 5.68 17.04 5.26
N LEU A 97 5.56 16.19 6.28
CA LEU A 97 4.31 16.01 7.02
C LEU A 97 3.97 17.24 7.88
N SER A 98 2.67 17.56 7.92
CA SER A 98 2.11 18.63 8.74
C SER A 98 2.35 18.39 10.23
N GLU A 99 2.24 19.42 11.07
CA GLU A 99 2.41 19.28 12.53
C GLU A 99 1.42 18.30 13.16
N ASN A 100 0.23 18.17 12.58
CA ASN A 100 -0.80 17.20 12.97
C ASN A 100 -1.01 16.22 11.81
N SER A 101 -0.28 15.11 11.80
CA SER A 101 -0.32 14.14 10.70
C SER A 101 -0.21 12.69 11.18
N SER A 102 -0.76 11.77 10.40
CA SER A 102 -0.63 10.33 10.64
C SER A 102 0.42 9.70 9.72
N LEU A 103 1.13 8.70 10.25
CA LEU A 103 2.13 7.91 9.52
C LEU A 103 1.85 6.42 9.72
N TYR A 104 1.62 5.72 8.61
CA TYR A 104 1.40 4.27 8.57
C TYR A 104 2.52 3.59 7.80
N ILE A 105 3.12 2.56 8.38
CA ILE A 105 4.23 1.82 7.77
C ILE A 105 3.94 0.33 7.84
N TRP A 106 3.80 -0.31 6.68
CA TRP A 106 3.80 -1.76 6.59
C TRP A 106 5.22 -2.28 6.81
N LEU A 107 5.36 -3.32 7.62
CA LEU A 107 6.65 -3.93 7.88
C LEU A 107 6.55 -5.44 8.02
N GLY A 108 7.57 -6.16 7.56
CA GLY A 108 7.69 -7.60 7.72
C GLY A 108 8.43 -7.95 9.01
N ALA A 109 8.08 -9.08 9.61
CA ALA A 109 8.84 -9.70 10.70
C ALA A 109 9.31 -11.08 10.24
N ASP A 110 10.54 -11.17 9.72
CA ASP A 110 11.05 -12.42 9.16
C ASP A 110 11.38 -13.45 10.25
N GLN A 111 10.48 -14.41 10.43
CA GLN A 111 10.62 -15.46 11.43
C GLN A 111 11.84 -16.36 11.21
N LYS A 112 12.43 -16.37 10.01
CA LYS A 112 13.63 -17.16 9.71
C LYS A 112 14.91 -16.43 10.06
N ASN A 113 14.85 -15.12 10.24
CA ASN A 113 16.00 -14.27 10.45
C ASN A 113 15.77 -13.33 11.63
N HIS A 114 15.47 -13.90 12.80
CA HIS A 114 15.31 -13.17 14.06
C HIS A 114 14.32 -11.98 14.04
N PHE A 115 13.30 -12.05 13.18
CA PHE A 115 12.31 -11.00 12.93
C PHE A 115 12.86 -9.74 12.26
N GLU A 116 14.07 -9.76 11.70
CA GLU A 116 14.61 -8.62 10.96
C GLU A 116 13.73 -8.23 9.76
N PRO A 117 13.58 -6.93 9.46
CA PRO A 117 14.18 -5.76 10.13
C PRO A 117 13.26 -5.15 11.20
N PHE A 118 12.25 -5.90 11.67
CA PHE A 118 11.14 -5.35 12.47
C PHE A 118 11.61 -4.70 13.78
N ALA A 119 12.48 -5.39 14.52
CA ALA A 119 12.93 -4.92 15.82
C ALA A 119 13.81 -3.67 15.69
N GLU A 120 14.76 -3.70 14.77
CA GLU A 120 15.71 -2.63 14.49
C GLU A 120 14.99 -1.37 14.00
N PHE A 121 13.99 -1.54 13.12
CA PHE A 121 13.16 -0.44 12.64
C PHE A 121 12.37 0.23 13.78
N ILE A 122 11.75 -0.55 14.67
CA ILE A 122 11.01 -0.01 15.82
C ILE A 122 11.95 0.77 16.76
N LEU A 123 13.16 0.25 17.00
CA LEU A 123 14.15 0.95 17.81
C LEU A 123 14.60 2.26 17.17
N MET A 124 14.81 2.29 15.85
CA MET A 124 15.10 3.50 15.08
C MET A 124 13.97 4.54 15.21
N MET A 125 12.71 4.11 15.16
CA MET A 125 11.56 5.01 15.27
C MET A 125 11.47 5.75 16.61
N LYS A 126 12.09 5.23 17.69
CA LYS A 126 12.08 5.88 19.02
C LYS A 126 12.60 7.33 18.99
N ASN A 127 13.52 7.63 18.09
CA ASN A 127 14.13 8.97 17.96
C ASN A 127 13.75 9.67 16.64
N SER A 128 12.67 9.23 15.98
CA SER A 128 12.25 9.76 14.67
C SER A 128 11.49 11.09 14.73
N GLY A 129 11.00 11.47 15.92
CA GLY A 129 10.08 12.60 16.10
C GLY A 129 8.60 12.25 15.90
N PHE A 130 8.26 10.96 15.72
CA PHE A 130 6.88 10.47 15.69
C PHE A 130 6.53 9.67 16.94
N ASP A 131 5.31 9.86 17.45
CA ASP A 131 4.76 9.12 18.58
C ASP A 131 4.00 7.87 18.11
N SER A 132 4.27 6.72 18.73
CA SER A 132 3.53 5.49 18.45
C SER A 132 2.08 5.57 18.93
N LYS A 133 1.13 5.12 18.12
CA LYS A 133 -0.30 5.03 18.49
C LYS A 133 -0.85 3.62 18.49
N SER A 134 -0.52 2.82 17.49
CA SER A 134 -1.02 1.44 17.42
C SER A 134 -0.05 0.54 16.68
N PHE A 135 -0.07 -0.72 17.07
CA PHE A 135 0.51 -1.81 16.31
C PHE A 135 -0.64 -2.66 15.79
N ILE A 136 -0.84 -2.61 14.47
CA ILE A 136 -1.96 -3.23 13.77
C ILE A 136 -1.47 -4.49 13.05
N THR A 137 -2.24 -5.56 13.12
CA THR A 137 -2.02 -6.78 12.32
C THR A 137 -3.18 -6.97 11.35
N MET A 138 -2.91 -6.98 10.05
CA MET A 138 -3.85 -7.52 9.06
C MET A 138 -3.69 -9.03 8.98
N ARG A 139 -4.73 -9.76 9.36
CA ARG A 139 -4.76 -11.22 9.29
C ARG A 139 -5.17 -11.67 7.89
N ASN A 140 -4.20 -12.20 7.15
CA ASN A 140 -4.43 -12.93 5.92
C ASN A 140 -5.37 -14.14 6.18
N GLN A 141 -6.32 -14.37 5.27
CA GLN A 141 -7.23 -15.51 5.36
C GLN A 141 -6.54 -16.83 4.99
N ARG A 142 -5.51 -16.76 4.13
CA ARG A 142 -4.67 -17.90 3.76
C ARG A 142 -3.23 -17.65 4.21
N GLY A 143 -2.62 -18.67 4.79
CA GLY A 143 -1.20 -18.72 5.10
C GLY A 143 -0.57 -19.97 4.51
N TYR A 144 0.76 -20.00 4.48
CA TYR A 144 1.49 -21.22 4.11
C TYR A 144 1.43 -22.22 5.25
N GLY A 145 0.96 -23.43 4.95
CA GLY A 145 0.99 -24.55 5.89
C GLY A 145 2.42 -24.90 6.27
N THR A 146 2.64 -25.24 7.53
CA THR A 146 3.93 -25.67 8.07
C THR A 146 3.69 -26.79 9.08
N GLN A 147 4.61 -27.77 9.13
CA GLN A 147 4.52 -28.91 10.04
C GLN A 147 5.20 -28.66 11.39
N LYS A 148 6.14 -27.71 11.45
CA LYS A 148 7.02 -27.48 12.61
C LYS A 148 6.88 -26.08 13.19
N ASN A 149 5.92 -25.28 12.72
CA ASN A 149 5.69 -23.92 13.19
C ASN A 149 4.21 -23.55 13.01
N TRP A 150 3.81 -22.35 13.45
CA TRP A 150 2.49 -21.78 13.19
C TRP A 150 2.40 -21.28 11.75
N MET A 151 1.19 -21.35 11.16
CA MET A 151 0.93 -20.76 9.85
C MET A 151 1.17 -19.24 9.90
N SER A 152 2.02 -18.73 8.99
CA SER A 152 2.21 -17.30 8.84
C SER A 152 1.02 -16.69 8.09
N VAL A 153 0.22 -15.92 8.82
CA VAL A 153 -1.01 -15.26 8.34
C VAL A 153 -1.06 -13.78 8.69
N ARG A 154 0.08 -13.19 9.07
CA ARG A 154 0.13 -11.84 9.60
C ARG A 154 0.82 -10.90 8.62
N GLN A 155 0.30 -9.68 8.51
CA GLN A 155 1.00 -8.54 7.94
C GLN A 155 0.93 -7.41 8.94
N GLU A 156 2.09 -6.89 9.34
CA GLU A 156 2.18 -5.87 10.37
C GLU A 156 2.11 -4.47 9.77
N LEU A 157 1.41 -3.59 10.48
CA LEU A 157 1.23 -2.19 10.15
C LEU A 157 1.45 -1.37 11.42
N LEU A 158 2.50 -0.56 11.40
CA LEU A 158 2.81 0.35 12.48
C LEU A 158 2.08 1.67 12.23
N TYR A 159 1.42 2.19 13.26
CA TYR A 159 0.75 3.49 13.23
C TYR A 159 1.41 4.46 14.20
N TYR A 160 1.96 5.53 13.64
CA TYR A 160 2.58 6.64 14.33
C TYR A 160 1.88 7.97 14.00
N VAL A 161 2.13 9.00 14.80
CA VAL A 161 1.63 10.35 14.55
C VAL A 161 2.69 11.40 14.81
N LYS A 162 2.50 12.56 14.20
CA LYS A 162 3.12 13.82 14.60
C LYS A 162 2.03 14.72 15.17
N GLY A 163 2.25 15.25 16.37
CA GLY A 163 1.27 16.08 17.08
C GLY A 163 -0.03 15.32 17.40
N ASN A 164 -1.17 15.95 17.13
CA ASN A 164 -2.50 15.42 17.40
C ASN A 164 -3.37 15.43 16.14
N PRO A 165 -3.14 14.51 15.18
CA PRO A 165 -3.92 14.44 13.96
C PRO A 165 -5.36 14.01 14.21
N ILE A 166 -6.18 14.24 13.20
CA ILE A 166 -7.55 13.74 13.18
C ILE A 166 -7.61 12.21 13.24
N PHE A 167 -8.70 11.70 13.79
CA PHE A 167 -9.05 10.29 13.73
C PHE A 167 -10.57 10.14 13.59
N ASN A 168 -11.04 9.89 12.37
CA ASN A 168 -12.45 9.80 12.04
C ASN A 168 -13.04 8.49 12.56
N ILE A 169 -13.41 8.47 13.83
CA ILE A 169 -13.86 7.27 14.54
C ILE A 169 -15.06 6.58 13.86
N ASP A 170 -15.92 7.34 13.19
CA ASP A 170 -17.09 6.83 12.48
C ASP A 170 -16.74 6.10 11.18
N LYS A 171 -15.48 6.19 10.73
CA LYS A 171 -14.95 5.47 9.56
C LYS A 171 -14.22 4.17 9.93
N VAL A 172 -14.11 3.85 11.22
CA VAL A 172 -13.43 2.64 11.72
C VAL A 172 -14.35 1.41 11.69
N TYR A 173 -15.65 1.57 11.40
CA TYR A 173 -16.60 0.46 11.39
C TYR A 173 -16.30 -0.55 10.27
N THR A 174 -16.33 -1.83 10.61
CA THR A 174 -16.20 -2.94 9.65
C THR A 174 -17.55 -3.25 9.00
N ASP A 175 -17.59 -4.25 8.12
CA ASP A 175 -18.84 -4.83 7.60
C ASP A 175 -19.44 -5.93 8.49
N ILE A 176 -18.75 -6.30 9.58
CA ILE A 176 -19.15 -7.41 10.43
C ILE A 176 -20.27 -6.92 11.37
N PRO A 177 -21.46 -7.54 11.33
CA PRO A 177 -22.54 -7.22 12.26
C PRO A 177 -22.13 -7.57 13.69
N LYS A 178 -22.66 -6.82 14.65
CA LYS A 178 -22.56 -7.19 16.05
C LYS A 178 -23.42 -8.41 16.33
N ALA A 179 -22.79 -9.52 16.71
CA ALA A 179 -23.50 -10.68 17.22
C ALA A 179 -24.18 -10.42 18.57
N VAL A 180 -23.66 -9.48 19.37
CA VAL A 180 -24.22 -9.09 20.69
C VAL A 180 -24.33 -7.57 20.76
N LYS A 181 -25.54 -7.06 20.99
CA LYS A 181 -25.78 -5.64 21.25
C LYS A 181 -25.52 -5.34 22.73
N GLY A 182 -24.25 -5.08 23.05
CA GLY A 182 -23.85 -4.48 24.32
C GLY A 182 -23.89 -5.40 25.56
N TYR A 183 -23.17 -4.96 26.59
CA TYR A 183 -23.25 -5.50 27.93
C TYR A 183 -24.52 -4.96 28.58
N TYR A 184 -25.33 -5.86 29.15
CA TYR A 184 -26.42 -5.52 30.04
C TYR A 184 -25.88 -4.77 31.26
N LYS A 185 -26.54 -3.68 31.65
CA LYS A 185 -26.26 -2.99 32.90
C LYS A 185 -27.49 -3.04 33.79
N GLU A 186 -27.32 -3.50 35.02
CA GLU A 186 -28.38 -3.47 36.01
C GLU A 186 -28.48 -2.05 36.58
N ILE A 187 -29.64 -1.41 36.39
CA ILE A 187 -29.97 -0.11 36.97
C ILE A 187 -31.27 -0.29 37.74
N ASN A 188 -31.24 -0.12 39.06
CA ASN A 188 -32.38 -0.30 39.96
C ASN A 188 -33.07 -1.69 39.85
N GLY A 189 -32.29 -2.77 39.69
CA GLY A 189 -32.80 -4.14 39.55
C GLY A 189 -33.41 -4.47 38.19
N ASN A 190 -33.38 -3.53 37.23
CA ASN A 190 -33.76 -3.79 35.85
C ASN A 190 -32.50 -3.91 34.98
N VAL A 191 -32.45 -4.99 34.22
CA VAL A 191 -31.46 -5.18 33.17
C VAL A 191 -31.78 -4.21 32.04
N THR A 192 -30.94 -3.18 31.89
CA THR A 192 -31.03 -2.22 30.80
C THR A 192 -29.95 -2.51 29.76
N GLU A 193 -30.35 -2.55 28.50
CA GLU A 193 -29.42 -2.67 27.38
C GLU A 193 -28.69 -1.32 27.22
N ASN A 194 -27.36 -1.34 27.26
CA ASN A 194 -26.56 -0.12 27.18
C ASN A 194 -26.47 0.36 25.71
N LEU A 195 -27.59 0.86 25.18
CA LEU A 195 -27.73 1.37 23.81
C LEU A 195 -26.84 2.60 23.55
N GLU A 196 -26.45 3.33 24.59
CA GLU A 196 -25.75 4.62 24.49
C GLU A 196 -24.29 4.51 24.03
N ARG A 197 -23.63 3.34 24.20
CA ARG A 197 -22.19 3.23 23.93
C ARG A 197 -21.82 2.93 22.49
N SER A 198 -22.77 2.58 21.63
CA SER A 198 -22.40 2.26 20.24
C SER A 198 -23.46 2.58 19.21
N LYS A 199 -23.20 3.66 18.47
CA LYS A 199 -24.08 4.25 17.45
C LYS A 199 -24.21 3.45 16.12
N SER A 200 -23.74 2.20 16.07
CA SER A 200 -23.69 1.40 14.83
C SER A 200 -24.02 -0.05 15.08
N ASP A 201 -24.69 -0.72 14.14
CA ASP A 201 -24.98 -2.15 14.19
C ASP A 201 -23.75 -3.02 13.83
N LYS A 202 -22.66 -2.41 13.38
CA LYS A 202 -21.42 -3.09 12.98
C LYS A 202 -20.31 -2.92 14.03
N ILE A 203 -19.37 -3.86 14.10
CA ILE A 203 -18.22 -3.74 15.02
C ILE A 203 -17.20 -2.73 14.49
N ARG A 204 -16.55 -1.98 15.39
CA ARG A 204 -15.37 -1.17 15.05
C ARG A 204 -14.19 -2.10 14.81
N ALA A 205 -13.36 -1.77 13.83
CA ALA A 205 -12.08 -2.46 13.62
C ALA A 205 -11.18 -2.20 14.84
N GLY A 206 -10.70 -3.29 15.45
CA GLY A 206 -9.60 -3.20 16.42
C GLY A 206 -8.26 -3.03 15.70
N ASN A 207 -7.17 -3.24 16.44
CA ASN A 207 -5.83 -3.32 15.87
C ASN A 207 -5.49 -4.72 15.30
N VAL A 208 -6.47 -5.63 15.21
CA VAL A 208 -6.35 -6.88 14.45
C VAL A 208 -7.43 -6.90 13.39
N TRP A 209 -7.05 -6.70 12.14
CA TRP A 209 -7.97 -6.65 11.01
C TRP A 209 -8.19 -8.05 10.46
N ILE A 210 -9.39 -8.57 10.68
CA ILE A 210 -9.83 -9.88 10.17
C ILE A 210 -10.78 -9.76 8.97
N ASP A 211 -11.25 -8.55 8.68
CA ASP A 211 -12.28 -8.26 7.68
C ASP A 211 -11.70 -7.71 6.36
N VAL A 212 -10.37 -7.65 6.27
CA VAL A 212 -9.63 -7.25 5.08
C VAL A 212 -9.06 -8.49 4.41
N GLN A 213 -9.50 -8.73 3.18
CA GLN A 213 -9.08 -9.85 2.37
C GLN A 213 -7.79 -9.51 1.61
N GLN A 214 -6.76 -10.35 1.71
CA GLN A 214 -5.55 -10.23 0.87
C GLN A 214 -5.89 -10.33 -0.62
N VAL A 215 -5.11 -9.67 -1.48
CA VAL A 215 -5.32 -9.70 -2.93
C VAL A 215 -4.96 -11.09 -3.46
N PHE A 216 -5.85 -11.65 -4.29
CA PHE A 216 -5.61 -12.90 -5.02
C PHE A 216 -5.78 -12.65 -6.51
N TYR A 217 -5.14 -13.47 -7.34
CA TYR A 217 -5.12 -13.32 -8.80
C TYR A 217 -6.51 -13.28 -9.46
N LEU A 218 -7.54 -13.85 -8.84
CA LEU A 218 -8.92 -13.82 -9.34
C LEU A 218 -9.74 -12.62 -8.87
N ARG A 219 -9.23 -11.79 -7.96
CA ARG A 219 -9.93 -10.57 -7.52
C ARG A 219 -9.81 -9.50 -8.60
N GLU A 220 -10.87 -8.70 -8.77
CA GLU A 220 -10.87 -7.61 -9.76
C GLU A 220 -9.72 -6.62 -9.52
N GLU A 221 -9.43 -6.32 -8.26
CA GLU A 221 -8.37 -5.37 -7.86
C GLU A 221 -6.95 -5.85 -8.19
N ASN A 222 -6.76 -7.12 -8.56
CA ASN A 222 -5.44 -7.68 -8.80
C ASN A 222 -4.75 -6.97 -9.97
N VAL A 223 -3.51 -6.55 -9.75
CA VAL A 223 -2.62 -6.00 -10.76
C VAL A 223 -1.51 -7.00 -11.00
N ASN A 224 -1.56 -7.67 -12.15
CA ASN A 224 -0.58 -8.69 -12.49
C ASN A 224 0.81 -8.05 -12.74
N GLY A 225 1.89 -8.74 -12.35
CA GLY A 225 3.22 -8.14 -12.23
C GLY A 225 3.52 -7.53 -10.84
N CYS A 226 2.51 -7.19 -10.04
CA CYS A 226 2.66 -6.57 -8.71
C CYS A 226 2.37 -7.55 -7.57
N PHE A 227 3.32 -8.45 -7.28
CA PHE A 227 3.04 -9.65 -6.44
C PHE A 227 2.90 -9.38 -4.93
N VAL A 228 3.34 -8.22 -4.46
CA VAL A 228 3.21 -7.80 -3.05
C VAL A 228 2.12 -6.73 -2.85
N GLN A 229 1.18 -6.61 -3.80
CA GLN A 229 0.08 -5.65 -3.72
C GLN A 229 -0.72 -5.78 -2.41
N LYS A 230 -0.85 -4.66 -1.70
CA LYS A 230 -1.75 -4.56 -0.54
C LYS A 230 -3.21 -4.35 -0.97
N PRO A 231 -4.20 -4.85 -0.20
CA PRO A 231 -5.61 -4.72 -0.52
C PRO A 231 -6.12 -3.29 -0.49
N LEU A 232 -6.97 -2.93 -1.45
CA LEU A 232 -7.57 -1.59 -1.53
C LEU A 232 -8.34 -1.23 -0.27
N LYS A 233 -9.11 -2.18 0.30
CA LYS A 233 -9.89 -1.99 1.54
C LYS A 233 -9.01 -1.58 2.74
N ALA A 234 -7.74 -2.00 2.78
CA ALA A 234 -6.82 -1.59 3.84
C ALA A 234 -6.48 -0.09 3.72
N TYR A 235 -6.16 0.35 2.51
CA TYR A 235 -5.77 1.74 2.24
C TYR A 235 -6.98 2.68 2.32
N GLU A 236 -8.16 2.26 1.87
CA GLU A 236 -9.39 3.03 2.07
C GLU A 236 -9.66 3.28 3.55
N ARG A 237 -9.53 2.25 4.40
CA ARG A 237 -9.65 2.39 5.85
C ARG A 237 -8.64 3.39 6.40
N ILE A 238 -7.35 3.24 6.07
CA ILE A 238 -6.29 4.12 6.57
C ILE A 238 -6.56 5.57 6.17
N ILE A 239 -6.89 5.81 4.91
CA ILE A 239 -7.14 7.16 4.39
C ILE A 239 -8.40 7.77 5.02
N GLU A 240 -9.51 7.03 5.10
CA GLU A 240 -10.74 7.56 5.68
C GLU A 240 -10.60 7.89 7.17
N VAL A 241 -9.85 7.11 7.95
CA VAL A 241 -9.71 7.37 9.39
C VAL A 241 -8.73 8.49 9.69
N SER A 242 -7.70 8.70 8.86
CA SER A 242 -6.58 9.59 9.17
C SER A 242 -6.41 10.77 8.21
N SER A 243 -7.44 11.10 7.42
CA SER A 243 -7.45 12.29 6.55
C SER A 243 -8.87 12.81 6.32
N GLN A 244 -8.99 14.01 5.78
CA GLN A 244 -10.23 14.62 5.29
C GLN A 244 -10.24 14.68 3.76
N GLU A 245 -11.42 14.96 3.17
CA GLU A 245 -11.48 15.23 1.74
C GLU A 245 -10.57 16.41 1.38
N ASN A 246 -9.93 16.32 0.21
CA ASN A 246 -8.92 17.25 -0.30
C ASN A 246 -7.56 17.25 0.41
N ASP A 247 -7.38 16.46 1.48
CA ASP A 247 -6.06 16.28 2.09
C ASP A 247 -5.07 15.63 1.12
N ASN A 248 -3.78 15.90 1.36
CA ASN A 248 -2.68 15.30 0.64
C ASN A 248 -2.19 14.04 1.36
N VAL A 249 -2.08 12.95 0.60
CA VAL A 249 -1.53 11.66 1.03
C VAL A 249 -0.21 11.40 0.30
N ILE A 250 0.86 11.10 1.03
CA ILE A 250 2.17 10.74 0.48
C ILE A 250 2.44 9.24 0.65
N ASP A 251 2.99 8.63 -0.41
CA ASP A 251 3.45 7.24 -0.42
C ASP A 251 4.74 7.13 -1.22
N PHE A 252 5.83 6.67 -0.62
CA PHE A 252 7.11 6.54 -1.31
C PHE A 252 7.31 5.18 -2.02
N PHE A 253 6.33 4.28 -1.96
CA PHE A 253 6.42 2.92 -2.47
C PHE A 253 5.15 2.53 -3.25
N ALA A 254 4.86 3.27 -4.30
CA ALA A 254 3.59 3.22 -5.03
C ALA A 254 3.24 1.81 -5.54
N HIS A 255 4.22 1.11 -6.13
CA HIS A 255 4.13 -0.25 -6.65
C HIS A 255 2.92 -0.44 -7.58
N SER A 256 1.83 -1.03 -7.06
CA SER A 256 0.58 -1.24 -7.82
C SER A 256 -0.35 -0.02 -7.86
N GLY A 257 -0.01 1.09 -7.21
CA GLY A 257 -0.83 2.29 -7.15
C GLY A 257 -2.05 2.20 -6.22
N THR A 258 -2.00 1.37 -5.18
CA THR A 258 -3.15 1.19 -4.26
C THR A 258 -3.48 2.49 -3.51
N THR A 259 -2.46 3.26 -3.08
CA THR A 259 -2.65 4.57 -2.44
C THR A 259 -3.36 5.56 -3.36
N VAL A 260 -2.88 5.69 -4.61
CA VAL A 260 -3.47 6.59 -5.62
C VAL A 260 -4.93 6.23 -5.86
N LEU A 261 -5.23 4.94 -6.04
CA LEU A 261 -6.60 4.48 -6.29
C LEU A 261 -7.53 4.71 -5.09
N ALA A 262 -7.06 4.45 -3.86
CA ALA A 262 -7.84 4.70 -2.66
C ALA A 262 -8.09 6.21 -2.45
N ALA A 263 -7.06 7.04 -2.64
CA ALA A 263 -7.19 8.50 -2.56
C ALA A 263 -8.15 9.04 -3.63
N GLU A 264 -8.09 8.54 -4.86
CA GLU A 264 -9.01 8.90 -5.94
C GLU A 264 -10.47 8.66 -5.50
N LYS A 265 -10.77 7.45 -5.01
CA LYS A 265 -12.12 7.04 -4.58
C LYS A 265 -12.64 7.84 -3.38
N LEU A 266 -11.73 8.32 -2.54
CA LEU A 266 -12.05 9.04 -1.31
C LEU A 266 -11.89 10.56 -1.45
N ASN A 267 -11.70 11.10 -2.66
CA ASN A 267 -11.50 12.53 -2.87
C ASN A 267 -10.32 13.13 -2.09
N ARG A 268 -9.21 12.40 -1.99
CA ARG A 268 -7.91 12.91 -1.52
C ARG A 268 -6.96 13.11 -2.70
N ARG A 269 -5.93 13.92 -2.50
CA ARG A 269 -4.82 14.05 -3.45
C ARG A 269 -3.72 13.09 -3.06
N SER A 270 -3.14 12.41 -4.04
CA SER A 270 -2.09 11.43 -3.77
C SER A 270 -0.82 11.81 -4.51
N PHE A 271 0.26 11.82 -3.75
CA PHE A 271 1.61 12.00 -4.22
C PHE A 271 2.28 10.65 -3.98
N SER A 272 2.61 9.94 -5.05
CA SER A 272 3.15 8.60 -4.97
C SER A 272 4.50 8.54 -5.68
N VAL A 273 5.46 7.85 -5.08
CA VAL A 273 6.80 7.67 -5.66
C VAL A 273 7.07 6.18 -5.80
N ASP A 274 7.76 5.81 -6.86
CA ASP A 274 8.40 4.50 -6.97
C ASP A 274 9.78 4.69 -7.61
N ILE A 275 10.73 3.82 -7.30
CA ILE A 275 12.06 3.87 -7.92
C ILE A 275 12.06 3.21 -9.31
N ASP A 276 11.06 2.38 -9.61
CA ASP A 276 10.96 1.70 -10.90
C ASP A 276 9.99 2.43 -11.84
N PRO A 277 10.44 2.87 -13.03
CA PRO A 277 9.58 3.44 -14.06
C PRO A 277 8.38 2.57 -14.41
N ILE A 278 8.52 1.24 -14.35
CA ILE A 278 7.45 0.30 -14.66
C ILE A 278 6.34 0.36 -13.62
N TYR A 279 6.68 0.41 -12.32
CA TYR A 279 5.67 0.52 -11.27
C TYR A 279 5.02 1.89 -11.23
N CYS A 280 5.76 2.95 -11.59
CA CYS A 280 5.18 4.26 -11.87
C CYS A 280 4.12 4.18 -13.00
N GLU A 281 4.48 3.58 -14.15
CA GLU A 281 3.57 3.43 -15.28
C GLU A 281 2.35 2.58 -14.94
N ILE A 282 2.54 1.47 -14.20
CA ILE A 282 1.43 0.63 -13.71
C ILE A 282 0.47 1.45 -12.84
N THR A 283 1.01 2.26 -11.92
CA THR A 283 0.22 3.13 -11.04
C THR A 283 -0.62 4.10 -11.85
N ILE A 284 -0.02 4.79 -12.85
CA ILE A 284 -0.73 5.75 -13.70
C ILE A 284 -1.81 5.05 -14.53
N ARG A 285 -1.48 3.93 -15.18
CA ARG A 285 -2.43 3.13 -15.96
C ARG A 285 -3.60 2.64 -15.11
N ARG A 286 -3.36 2.29 -13.85
CA ARG A 286 -4.41 1.80 -12.94
C ARG A 286 -5.41 2.90 -12.61
N LEU A 287 -4.92 4.10 -12.31
CA LEU A 287 -5.76 5.28 -12.09
C LEU A 287 -6.61 5.59 -13.33
N GLU A 288 -5.99 5.68 -14.51
CA GLU A 288 -6.69 5.99 -15.77
C GLU A 288 -7.72 4.92 -16.13
N ARG A 289 -7.37 3.64 -15.93
CA ARG A 289 -8.29 2.51 -16.12
C ARG A 289 -9.49 2.60 -15.19
N PHE A 290 -9.28 2.89 -13.91
CA PHE A 290 -10.36 3.03 -12.94
C PHE A 290 -11.30 4.16 -13.36
N ARG A 291 -10.77 5.34 -13.73
CA ARG A 291 -11.58 6.46 -14.21
C ARG A 291 -12.38 6.12 -15.48
N LYS A 292 -11.76 5.41 -16.42
CA LYS A 292 -12.40 5.05 -17.70
C LYS A 292 -13.44 3.95 -17.57
N THR A 293 -13.25 2.99 -16.66
CA THR A 293 -13.99 1.72 -16.68
C THR A 293 -14.65 1.33 -15.36
N GLY A 294 -14.33 2.03 -14.27
CA GLY A 294 -14.72 1.67 -12.90
C GLY A 294 -13.98 0.46 -12.31
N LYS A 295 -13.12 -0.22 -13.08
CA LYS A 295 -12.43 -1.44 -12.66
C LYS A 295 -11.24 -1.14 -11.76
N LEU A 296 -11.09 -1.91 -10.68
CA LEU A 296 -10.05 -1.70 -9.67
C LEU A 296 -8.66 -2.25 -10.05
N GLY A 297 -8.59 -3.05 -11.11
CA GLY A 297 -7.37 -3.71 -11.58
C GLY A 297 -7.60 -4.47 -12.89
N TRP A 298 -6.82 -5.52 -13.11
CA TRP A 298 -6.86 -6.34 -14.32
C TRP A 298 -7.24 -7.79 -14.05
N GLN A 299 -7.47 -8.18 -12.80
CA GLN A 299 -7.75 -9.56 -12.42
C GLN A 299 -6.66 -10.49 -12.97
N ASN A 300 -6.98 -11.31 -13.97
CA ASN A 300 -6.09 -12.26 -14.63
C ASN A 300 -5.52 -11.74 -15.97
N SER A 301 -5.68 -10.46 -16.30
CA SER A 301 -4.96 -9.75 -17.38
C SER A 301 -3.81 -8.91 -16.78
N ASN A 302 -3.20 -8.00 -17.54
CA ASN A 302 -2.11 -7.14 -17.04
C ASN A 302 -2.11 -5.70 -17.63
N PRO A 303 -1.35 -4.77 -17.02
CA PRO A 303 -1.31 -3.37 -17.43
C PRO A 303 -0.71 -3.08 -18.82
N PHE A 304 0.04 -4.04 -19.39
CA PHE A 304 0.77 -3.93 -20.66
C PHE A 304 0.19 -4.85 -21.75
N GLU A 305 -1.07 -5.27 -21.60
CA GLU A 305 -1.72 -6.22 -22.51
C GLU A 305 -1.61 -5.79 -23.98
N ASN A 306 -1.90 -4.52 -24.29
CA ASN A 306 -1.88 -4.03 -25.66
C ASN A 306 -0.46 -4.02 -26.25
N GLU A 307 0.52 -3.57 -25.47
CA GLU A 307 1.91 -3.50 -25.88
C GLU A 307 2.48 -4.88 -26.17
N ILE A 308 2.20 -5.85 -25.30
CA ILE A 308 2.64 -7.23 -25.47
C ILE A 308 2.03 -7.85 -26.73
N LEU A 309 0.75 -7.59 -27.02
CA LEU A 309 0.11 -8.11 -28.23
C LEU A 309 0.67 -7.49 -29.51
N SER A 310 1.09 -6.23 -29.45
CA SER A 310 1.66 -5.50 -30.59
C SER A 310 3.14 -5.77 -30.83
N ASN A 311 3.87 -6.32 -29.85
CA ASN A 311 5.31 -6.54 -29.91
C ASN A 311 5.63 -8.03 -30.00
N THR A 312 5.98 -8.49 -31.21
CA THR A 312 6.29 -9.90 -31.50
C THR A 312 7.43 -10.43 -30.65
N GLU A 313 8.53 -9.68 -30.50
CA GLU A 313 9.70 -10.13 -29.73
C GLU A 313 9.38 -10.32 -28.25
N LEU A 314 8.65 -9.37 -27.65
CA LEU A 314 8.22 -9.46 -26.26
C LEU A 314 7.23 -10.62 -26.06
N LYS A 315 6.32 -10.82 -27.01
CA LYS A 315 5.37 -11.93 -26.99
C LYS A 315 6.10 -13.28 -27.06
N GLU A 316 7.00 -13.45 -28.02
CA GLU A 316 7.82 -14.66 -28.19
C GLU A 316 8.66 -14.93 -26.94
N TYR A 317 9.33 -13.91 -26.41
CA TYR A 317 10.09 -14.02 -25.16
C TYR A 317 9.24 -14.54 -23.99
N LEU A 318 8.03 -14.02 -23.83
CA LEU A 318 7.10 -14.45 -22.78
C LEU A 318 6.58 -15.88 -23.01
N ILE A 319 6.36 -16.29 -24.26
CA ILE A 319 5.98 -17.66 -24.61
C ILE A 319 7.13 -18.62 -24.25
N GLU A 320 8.34 -18.34 -24.72
CA GLU A 320 9.50 -19.24 -24.57
C GLU A 320 9.93 -19.39 -23.10
N LYS A 321 9.96 -18.29 -22.35
CA LYS A 321 10.47 -18.32 -20.97
C LYS A 321 9.43 -18.78 -19.94
N TYR A 322 8.16 -18.44 -20.15
CA TYR A 322 7.11 -18.63 -19.14
C TYR A 322 5.99 -19.57 -19.59
N ASN A 323 6.06 -20.14 -20.79
CA ASN A 323 5.03 -21.00 -21.39
C ASN A 323 3.64 -20.35 -21.35
N LEU A 324 3.58 -19.05 -21.65
CA LEU A 324 2.33 -18.30 -21.64
C LEU A 324 1.55 -18.55 -22.94
N GLU A 325 0.25 -18.84 -22.82
CA GLU A 325 -0.65 -18.98 -23.96
C GLU A 325 -1.38 -17.66 -24.23
N PHE A 326 -1.17 -17.09 -25.41
CA PHE A 326 -1.82 -15.87 -25.88
C PHE A 326 -2.99 -16.29 -26.77
N LYS A 327 -4.18 -16.47 -26.19
CA LYS A 327 -5.39 -16.76 -27.00
C LYS A 327 -5.76 -15.50 -27.77
N GLU A 328 -5.90 -15.60 -29.09
CA GLU A 328 -6.37 -14.49 -29.96
C GLU A 328 -7.83 -14.11 -29.68
#